data_AF-A0A9X2FBX1-F1
#
_entry.id   AF-A0A9X2FBX1-F1
#
_cell.length_a   1.000
_cell.length_b   1.000
_cell.length_c   1.000
_cell.angle_alpha   90.00
_cell.angle_beta   90.00
_cell.angle_gamma   90.00
#
_symmetry.space_group_name_H-M   'P 1'
#
loop_
_entity.id
_entity.type
_entity.pdbx_description
1 polymer ?
#
loop_
_entity_poly.entity_id
_entity_poly.type
_entity_poly.pdbx_seq_one_letter_code
_entity_poly.pdbx_strand_id
1 'polypeptide(L)'
;MFSARQLPTTQRRGAMLVLVAIVLPVLVLLMAFAIDVAWMQLVNTELRTATDAAARAGAKVLSTSQNEDTARAAAIDAARRNLVAGEPMQLADSDIQFGLSSQPNSSGRFVFTPANSGVLNAVRVDGRRTSGSVAGPVDLFFARVLGIDTFQPVQQAISTILDRDICLVIDRSGSMGLDLSDQGDRNGQNCGPLDNNTRFAALNKAIADFLDELDRTFPEEQVALASYSSEYRKRCRRWRLDFETADIREQLTHDYSAVRDQMDVFMQRGIGGSTAIGEGLRQGIVALTDSNARPFAVKTIVLMTDGLHNLGVEPTTVAREAAALDITVHTISFGTGADQTRMQQVANITGGQHYHADTATDLSAVFREIARTLPVLLTE
;
A
#
# COMPACT_ATOMS: atom_id res chain seq x y z
N MET A 1 100.75 14.11 -2.39
CA MET A 1 99.51 14.08 -3.20
C MET A 1 98.49 13.25 -2.43
N PHE A 2 97.36 13.85 -2.06
CA PHE A 2 96.39 13.33 -1.09
C PHE A 2 95.75 12.02 -1.55
N SER A 3 95.84 10.97 -0.73
CA SER A 3 95.07 9.73 -0.90
C SER A 3 93.70 9.89 -0.25
N ALA A 4 92.66 10.06 -1.08
CA ALA A 4 91.28 10.17 -0.62
C ALA A 4 90.76 8.80 -0.19
N ARG A 5 90.40 8.66 1.08
CA ARG A 5 89.83 7.45 1.67
C ARG A 5 88.36 7.35 1.27
N GLN A 6 88.03 6.52 0.27
CA GLN A 6 86.64 6.21 -0.08
C GLN A 6 86.02 5.34 1.01
N LEU A 7 84.97 5.85 1.67
CA LEU A 7 84.15 5.06 2.59
C LEU A 7 83.23 4.14 1.77
N PRO A 8 83.12 2.84 2.12
CA PRO A 8 82.24 1.93 1.41
C PRO A 8 80.78 2.31 1.67
N THR A 9 80.07 2.72 0.62
CA THR A 9 78.61 2.84 0.65
C THR A 9 78.04 1.43 0.62
N THR A 10 77.61 0.92 1.78
CA THR A 10 76.90 -0.35 1.86
C THR A 10 75.54 -0.19 1.17
N GLN A 11 75.45 -0.64 -0.09
CA GLN A 11 74.19 -0.73 -0.81
C GLN A 11 73.27 -1.73 -0.10
N ARG A 12 72.34 -1.23 0.71
CA ARG A 12 71.20 -1.99 1.24
C ARG A 12 70.18 -2.23 0.11
N ARG A 13 70.49 -3.12 -0.84
CA ARG A 13 69.59 -3.46 -1.97
C ARG A 13 68.99 -4.87 -1.90
N GLY A 14 69.47 -5.74 -0.99
CA GLY A 14 68.97 -7.12 -0.88
C GLY A 14 67.74 -7.31 0.01
N ALA A 15 67.65 -6.60 1.14
CA ALA A 15 66.57 -6.82 2.11
C ALA A 15 65.18 -6.40 1.59
N MET A 16 65.11 -5.37 0.76
CA MET A 16 63.85 -4.97 0.12
C MET A 16 63.32 -6.02 -0.87
N LEU A 17 64.21 -6.69 -1.61
CA LEU A 17 63.80 -7.76 -2.53
C LEU A 17 63.17 -8.94 -1.79
N VAL A 18 63.75 -9.34 -0.65
CA VAL A 18 63.20 -10.41 0.19
C VAL A 18 61.86 -10.02 0.79
N LEU A 19 61.73 -8.78 1.28
CA LEU A 19 60.47 -8.27 1.81
C LEU A 19 59.37 -8.24 0.72
N VAL A 20 59.68 -7.73 -0.47
CA VAL A 20 58.74 -7.67 -1.59
C VAL A 20 58.33 -9.08 -2.03
N ALA A 21 59.26 -10.04 -2.08
CA ALA A 21 58.97 -11.43 -2.42
C ALA A 21 57.99 -12.10 -1.46
N ILE A 22 57.95 -11.68 -0.19
CA ILE A 22 57.01 -12.20 0.82
C ILE A 22 55.69 -11.41 0.83
N VAL A 23 55.76 -10.08 0.74
CA VAL A 23 54.58 -9.20 0.85
C VAL A 23 53.71 -9.25 -0.40
N LEU A 24 54.31 -9.35 -1.59
CA LEU A 24 53.55 -9.31 -2.84
C LEU A 24 52.56 -10.49 -2.97
N PRO A 25 52.92 -11.76 -2.68
CA PRO A 25 51.95 -12.86 -2.62
C PRO A 25 50.83 -12.63 -1.61
N VAL A 26 51.13 -12.06 -0.44
CA VAL A 26 50.13 -11.76 0.59
C VAL A 26 49.14 -10.69 0.10
N LEU A 27 49.64 -9.64 -0.57
CA LEU A 27 48.77 -8.61 -1.16
C LEU A 27 47.88 -9.16 -2.28
N VAL A 28 48.41 -10.04 -3.13
CA VAL A 28 47.62 -10.72 -4.17
C VAL A 28 46.53 -11.59 -3.55
N LEU A 29 46.85 -12.34 -2.48
CA LEU A 29 45.88 -13.16 -1.77
C LEU A 29 44.76 -12.31 -1.13
N LEU A 30 45.12 -11.17 -0.51
CA LEU A 30 44.13 -10.25 0.04
C LEU A 30 43.24 -9.62 -1.04
N MET A 31 43.80 -9.28 -2.20
CA MET A 31 43.03 -8.78 -3.34
C MET A 31 42.07 -9.83 -3.88
N ALA A 32 42.56 -11.06 -4.08
CA ALA A 32 41.75 -12.20 -4.49
C ALA A 32 40.57 -12.42 -3.53
N PHE A 33 40.83 -12.43 -2.23
CA PHE A 33 39.81 -12.54 -1.19
C PHE A 33 38.78 -11.40 -1.27
N ALA A 34 39.25 -10.15 -1.44
CA ALA A 34 38.36 -9.00 -1.55
C ALA A 34 37.45 -9.07 -2.78
N ILE A 35 37.96 -9.57 -3.92
CA ILE A 35 37.18 -9.77 -5.15
C ILE A 35 36.10 -10.83 -4.92
N ASP A 36 36.43 -11.98 -4.33
CA ASP A 36 35.44 -13.02 -4.05
C ASP A 36 34.38 -12.56 -3.06
N VAL A 37 34.76 -11.80 -2.02
CA VAL A 37 33.79 -11.22 -1.08
C VAL A 37 32.87 -10.23 -1.78
N ALA A 38 33.40 -9.35 -2.62
CA ALA A 38 32.59 -8.42 -3.40
C ALA A 38 31.63 -9.16 -4.34
N TRP A 39 32.10 -10.23 -4.99
CA TRP A 39 31.28 -11.08 -5.84
C TRP A 39 30.15 -11.78 -5.07
N MET A 40 30.44 -12.37 -3.91
CA MET A 40 29.42 -12.98 -3.04
C MET A 40 28.34 -11.97 -2.61
N GLN A 41 28.74 -10.74 -2.26
CA GLN A 41 27.79 -9.68 -1.87
C GLN A 41 26.92 -9.21 -3.04
N LEU A 42 27.51 -9.09 -4.24
CA LEU A 42 26.76 -8.77 -5.45
C LEU A 42 25.70 -9.84 -5.72
N VAL A 43 26.11 -11.12 -5.74
CA VAL A 43 25.20 -12.25 -5.99
C VAL A 43 24.09 -12.33 -4.94
N ASN A 44 24.37 -12.06 -3.66
CA ASN A 44 23.35 -11.98 -2.63
C ASN A 44 22.31 -10.88 -2.92
N THR A 45 22.76 -9.72 -3.38
CA THR A 45 21.90 -8.58 -3.68
C THR A 45 21.04 -8.84 -4.91
N GLU A 46 21.63 -9.42 -5.96
CA GLU A 46 20.94 -9.84 -7.17
C GLU A 46 19.90 -10.92 -6.86
N LEU A 47 20.28 -11.95 -6.11
CA LEU A 47 19.38 -13.05 -5.73
C LEU A 47 18.21 -12.53 -4.90
N ARG A 48 18.45 -11.63 -3.95
CA ARG A 48 17.37 -11.00 -3.17
C ARG A 48 16.40 -10.24 -4.06
N THR A 49 16.91 -9.39 -4.95
CA THR A 49 16.09 -8.59 -5.86
C THR A 49 15.22 -9.47 -6.76
N ALA A 50 15.81 -10.55 -7.30
CA ALA A 50 15.11 -11.50 -8.16
C ALA A 50 14.04 -12.30 -7.39
N THR A 51 14.34 -12.70 -6.16
CA THR A 51 13.40 -13.42 -5.27
C THR A 51 12.22 -12.54 -4.87
N ASP A 52 12.47 -11.28 -4.50
CA ASP A 52 11.43 -10.29 -4.16
C ASP A 52 10.50 -10.03 -5.35
N ALA A 53 11.08 -9.87 -6.55
CA ALA A 53 10.32 -9.67 -7.77
C ALA A 53 9.44 -10.88 -8.11
N ALA A 54 9.97 -12.09 -7.97
CA ALA A 54 9.24 -13.33 -8.19
C ALA A 54 8.07 -13.49 -7.21
N ALA A 55 8.30 -13.27 -5.91
CA ALA A 55 7.25 -13.36 -4.89
C ALA A 55 6.12 -12.36 -5.15
N ARG A 56 6.45 -11.10 -5.48
CA ARG A 56 5.43 -10.07 -5.80
C ARG A 56 4.63 -10.41 -7.06
N ALA A 57 5.29 -10.90 -8.12
CA ALA A 57 4.61 -11.26 -9.35
C ALA A 57 3.65 -12.45 -9.17
N GLY A 58 4.09 -13.47 -8.42
CA GLY A 58 3.26 -14.60 -8.05
C GLY A 58 2.04 -14.18 -7.24
N ALA A 59 2.26 -13.37 -6.19
CA ALA A 59 1.19 -12.85 -5.36
C ALA A 59 0.19 -12.02 -6.17
N LYS A 60 0.68 -11.13 -7.06
CA LYS A 60 -0.21 -10.34 -7.93
C LYS A 60 -1.14 -11.23 -8.77
N VAL A 61 -0.60 -12.25 -9.44
CA VAL A 61 -1.42 -13.09 -10.32
C VAL A 61 -2.31 -14.05 -9.52
N LEU A 62 -1.88 -14.47 -8.33
CA LEU A 62 -2.73 -15.23 -7.41
C LEU A 62 -3.99 -14.44 -7.05
N SER A 63 -3.85 -13.14 -6.76
CA SER A 63 -4.99 -12.26 -6.48
C SER A 63 -5.93 -12.14 -7.67
N THR A 64 -5.44 -11.91 -8.89
CA THR A 64 -6.30 -11.67 -10.06
C THR A 64 -6.97 -12.93 -10.60
N SER A 65 -6.26 -14.06 -10.59
CA SER A 65 -6.74 -15.29 -11.24
C SER A 65 -7.32 -16.31 -10.28
N GLN A 66 -7.10 -16.13 -8.97
CA GLN A 66 -7.39 -17.12 -7.91
C GLN A 66 -6.91 -18.54 -8.27
N ASN A 67 -5.86 -18.64 -9.09
CA ASN A 67 -5.35 -19.88 -9.62
C ASN A 67 -3.84 -19.95 -9.36
N GLU A 68 -3.43 -21.02 -8.67
CA GLU A 68 -2.05 -21.26 -8.27
C GLU A 68 -1.12 -21.48 -9.47
N ASP A 69 -1.61 -22.10 -10.55
CA ASP A 69 -0.78 -22.45 -11.71
C ASP A 69 -0.38 -21.20 -12.49
N THR A 70 -1.32 -20.29 -12.72
CA THR A 70 -1.06 -18.98 -13.35
C THR A 70 -0.18 -18.11 -12.47
N ALA A 71 -0.40 -18.13 -11.14
CA ALA A 71 0.44 -17.43 -10.18
C ALA A 71 1.88 -17.94 -10.18
N ARG A 72 2.06 -19.27 -10.21
CA ARG A 72 3.38 -19.92 -10.27
C ARG A 72 4.10 -19.56 -11.56
N ALA A 73 3.41 -19.62 -12.69
CA ALA A 73 3.98 -19.22 -13.98
C ALA A 73 4.45 -17.76 -13.98
N ALA A 74 3.68 -16.86 -13.36
CA ALA A 74 4.04 -15.44 -13.24
C ALA A 74 5.27 -15.21 -12.33
N ALA A 75 5.38 -15.94 -11.22
CA ALA A 75 6.56 -15.90 -10.35
C ALA A 75 7.82 -16.39 -11.07
N ILE A 76 7.72 -17.51 -11.81
CA ILE A 76 8.83 -18.06 -12.61
C ILE A 76 9.24 -17.07 -13.71
N ASP A 77 8.28 -16.47 -14.40
CA ASP A 77 8.56 -15.48 -15.45
C ASP A 77 9.26 -14.24 -14.87
N ALA A 78 8.78 -13.70 -13.75
CA ALA A 78 9.43 -12.58 -13.08
C ALA A 78 10.85 -12.92 -12.58
N ALA A 79 11.08 -14.14 -12.08
CA ALA A 79 12.42 -14.61 -11.74
C ALA A 79 13.34 -14.58 -12.96
N ARG A 80 12.91 -15.14 -14.10
CA ARG A 80 13.72 -15.21 -15.34
C ARG A 80 14.09 -13.85 -15.93
N ARG A 81 13.31 -12.80 -15.65
CA ARG A 81 13.64 -11.43 -16.08
C ARG A 81 14.77 -10.79 -15.27
N ASN A 82 15.14 -11.38 -14.14
CA ASN A 82 16.21 -10.91 -13.29
C ASN A 82 17.44 -11.82 -13.41
N LEU A 83 18.62 -11.22 -13.50
CA LEU A 83 19.89 -11.93 -13.57
C LEU A 83 20.49 -12.09 -12.18
N VAL A 84 21.09 -13.26 -11.93
CA VAL A 84 21.88 -13.56 -10.73
C VAL A 84 23.19 -14.17 -11.19
N ALA A 85 24.32 -13.56 -10.83
CA ALA A 85 25.65 -13.94 -11.31
C ALA A 85 25.73 -14.03 -12.85
N GLY A 86 25.03 -13.12 -13.56
CA GLY A 86 25.01 -13.05 -15.02
C GLY A 86 24.03 -13.99 -15.74
N GLU A 87 23.36 -14.90 -15.02
CA GLU A 87 22.41 -15.86 -15.59
C GLU A 87 20.97 -15.58 -15.12
N PRO A 88 19.94 -15.81 -15.96
CA PRO A 88 18.54 -15.69 -15.54
C PRO A 88 18.24 -16.57 -14.31
N MET A 89 17.53 -16.02 -13.32
CA MET A 89 17.11 -16.80 -12.17
C MET A 89 16.10 -17.87 -12.59
N GLN A 90 16.37 -19.12 -12.23
CA GLN A 90 15.51 -20.27 -12.47
C GLN A 90 14.97 -20.77 -11.14
N LEU A 91 13.65 -20.97 -11.09
CA LEU A 91 12.93 -21.52 -9.94
C LEU A 91 12.33 -22.86 -10.34
N ALA A 92 12.37 -23.83 -9.43
CA ALA A 92 11.53 -25.02 -9.51
C ALA A 92 10.13 -24.72 -8.95
N ASP A 93 9.15 -25.54 -9.31
CA ASP A 93 7.81 -25.42 -8.74
C ASP A 93 7.83 -25.59 -7.21
N SER A 94 8.72 -26.42 -6.68
CA SER A 94 8.91 -26.62 -5.23
C SER A 94 9.46 -25.40 -4.48
N ASP A 95 10.09 -24.46 -5.19
CA ASP A 95 10.63 -23.23 -4.61
C ASP A 95 9.54 -22.16 -4.42
N ILE A 96 8.32 -22.40 -4.90
CA ILE A 96 7.18 -21.49 -4.81
C ILE A 96 6.10 -22.16 -3.97
N GLN A 97 5.78 -21.56 -2.83
CA GLN A 97 4.78 -22.07 -1.90
C GLN A 97 3.66 -21.06 -1.69
N PHE A 98 2.43 -21.53 -1.82
CA PHE A 98 1.25 -20.76 -1.53
C PHE A 98 0.81 -20.99 -0.08
N GLY A 99 0.19 -19.98 0.51
CA GLY A 99 -0.27 -20.08 1.88
C GLY A 99 -1.07 -18.88 2.34
N LEU A 100 -1.38 -18.91 3.63
CA LEU A 100 -2.01 -17.81 4.33
C LEU A 100 -0.93 -17.05 5.11
N SER A 101 -0.87 -15.74 4.93
CA SER A 101 -0.11 -14.82 5.76
C SER A 101 -1.08 -13.92 6.51
N SER A 102 -1.09 -14.04 7.83
CA SER A 102 -1.94 -13.25 8.72
C SER A 102 -1.09 -12.65 9.84
N GLN A 103 -1.46 -11.46 10.30
CA GLN A 103 -0.90 -10.92 11.55
C GLN A 103 -1.69 -11.50 12.74
N PRO A 104 -1.03 -12.18 13.69
CA PRO A 104 -1.72 -12.69 14.88
C PRO A 104 -2.23 -11.59 15.82
N ASN A 105 -1.63 -10.40 15.76
CA ASN A 105 -1.95 -9.21 16.57
C ASN A 105 -1.69 -7.95 15.71
N SER A 106 -2.41 -6.84 15.94
CA SER A 106 -2.33 -5.54 15.21
C SER A 106 -0.99 -4.79 15.26
N SER A 107 0.06 -5.42 15.80
CA SER A 107 1.45 -4.90 15.78
C SER A 107 2.47 -6.02 15.52
N GLY A 108 1.99 -7.19 15.10
CA GLY A 108 2.78 -8.40 14.92
C GLY A 108 3.37 -8.52 13.52
N ARG A 109 4.51 -9.19 13.42
CA ARG A 109 5.07 -9.63 12.14
C ARG A 109 4.07 -10.58 11.47
N PHE A 110 3.87 -10.42 10.16
CA PHE A 110 3.09 -11.36 9.36
C PHE A 110 3.69 -12.76 9.47
N VAL A 111 2.85 -13.77 9.73
CA VAL A 111 3.29 -15.16 9.83
C VAL A 111 2.72 -15.93 8.65
N PHE A 112 3.61 -16.41 7.79
CA PHE A 112 3.25 -17.28 6.67
C PHE A 112 3.04 -18.72 7.15
N THR A 113 1.86 -19.25 6.85
CA THR A 113 1.49 -20.65 7.06
C THR A 113 1.23 -21.29 5.69
N PRO A 114 2.06 -22.26 5.25
CA PRO A 114 1.82 -22.98 4.00
C PRO A 114 0.45 -23.67 4.03
N ALA A 115 -0.33 -23.54 2.96
CA ALA A 115 -1.63 -24.17 2.84
C ALA A 115 -1.85 -24.63 1.39
N ASN A 116 -2.43 -25.82 1.22
CA ASN A 116 -2.71 -26.43 -0.09
C ASN A 116 -4.21 -26.40 -0.45
N SER A 117 -5.03 -25.76 0.39
CA SER A 117 -6.48 -25.63 0.21
C SER A 117 -7.02 -24.56 1.16
N GLY A 118 -7.94 -23.71 0.70
CA GLY A 118 -8.54 -22.63 1.48
C GLY A 118 -8.26 -21.26 0.87
N VAL A 119 -8.47 -20.19 1.65
CA VAL A 119 -8.12 -18.82 1.22
C VAL A 119 -6.61 -18.67 1.25
N LEU A 120 -6.01 -18.44 0.08
CA LEU A 120 -4.59 -18.20 -0.10
C LEU A 120 -4.38 -16.72 -0.38
N ASN A 121 -3.59 -16.04 0.44
CA ASN A 121 -3.31 -14.61 0.29
C ASN A 121 -1.81 -14.30 0.24
N ALA A 122 -0.94 -15.32 0.23
CA ALA A 122 0.49 -15.10 0.21
C ALA A 122 1.25 -16.11 -0.64
N VAL A 123 2.36 -15.63 -1.20
CA VAL A 123 3.31 -16.42 -1.98
C VAL A 123 4.68 -16.29 -1.34
N ARG A 124 5.25 -17.43 -0.94
CA ARG A 124 6.65 -17.55 -0.55
C ARG A 124 7.45 -18.06 -1.72
N VAL A 125 8.56 -17.39 -2.01
CA VAL A 125 9.54 -17.82 -3.01
C VAL A 125 10.89 -18.01 -2.35
N ASP A 126 11.47 -19.18 -2.57
CA ASP A 126 12.80 -19.56 -2.10
C ASP A 126 13.79 -19.47 -3.29
N GLY A 127 14.48 -18.34 -3.42
CA GLY A 127 15.54 -18.16 -4.40
C GLY A 127 16.81 -18.89 -3.99
N ARG A 128 17.19 -19.93 -4.73
CA ARG A 128 18.33 -20.81 -4.38
C ARG A 128 19.36 -20.85 -5.50
N ARG A 129 20.63 -20.65 -5.14
CA ARG A 129 21.81 -20.95 -5.98
C ARG A 129 22.65 -22.00 -5.26
N THR A 130 22.09 -23.18 -5.05
CA THR A 130 22.73 -24.31 -4.36
C THR A 130 23.01 -25.45 -5.31
N SER A 131 23.84 -26.42 -4.92
CA SER A 131 24.11 -27.61 -5.74
C SER A 131 22.85 -28.41 -6.14
N GLY A 132 21.82 -28.39 -5.28
CA GLY A 132 20.52 -29.01 -5.56
C GLY A 132 19.48 -28.09 -6.22
N SER A 133 19.84 -26.86 -6.60
CA SER A 133 18.93 -25.94 -7.29
C SER A 133 19.04 -26.07 -8.80
N VAL A 134 17.98 -25.71 -9.54
CA VAL A 134 17.95 -25.78 -11.01
C VAL A 134 19.07 -24.95 -11.65
N ALA A 135 19.37 -23.78 -11.09
CA ALA A 135 20.42 -22.88 -11.57
C ALA A 135 21.84 -23.24 -11.09
N GLY A 136 21.97 -24.21 -10.20
CA GLY A 136 23.26 -24.61 -9.63
C GLY A 136 23.91 -23.54 -8.72
N PRO A 137 25.08 -23.88 -8.14
CA PRO A 137 25.82 -22.97 -7.28
C PRO A 137 26.57 -21.90 -8.09
N VAL A 138 27.12 -20.90 -7.42
CA VAL A 138 27.92 -19.85 -8.07
C VAL A 138 29.39 -20.16 -7.90
N ASP A 139 30.15 -20.16 -8.99
CA ASP A 139 31.60 -20.33 -8.92
C ASP A 139 32.28 -19.09 -8.32
N LEU A 140 33.28 -19.33 -7.46
CA LEU A 140 34.17 -18.30 -6.94
C LEU A 140 35.41 -18.18 -7.83
N PHE A 141 36.03 -16.99 -7.88
CA PHE A 141 37.16 -16.74 -8.76
C PHE A 141 38.46 -17.29 -8.16
N PHE A 142 38.78 -16.92 -6.92
CA PHE A 142 40.11 -17.19 -6.33
C PHE A 142 40.08 -18.10 -5.10
N ALA A 143 38.94 -18.20 -4.40
CA ALA A 143 38.74 -19.07 -3.25
C ALA A 143 38.95 -20.56 -3.57
N ARG A 144 38.92 -20.92 -4.86
CA ARG A 144 39.27 -22.26 -5.38
C ARG A 144 40.68 -22.69 -4.95
N VAL A 145 41.61 -21.75 -4.83
CA VAL A 145 43.00 -22.01 -4.35
C VAL A 145 43.00 -22.52 -2.90
N LEU A 146 41.97 -22.19 -2.12
CA LEU A 146 41.77 -22.65 -0.74
C LEU A 146 40.82 -23.86 -0.64
N GLY A 147 40.43 -24.47 -1.78
CA GLY A 147 39.51 -25.60 -1.83
C GLY A 147 38.03 -25.22 -1.67
N ILE A 148 37.68 -23.94 -1.81
CA ILE A 148 36.29 -23.47 -1.80
C ILE A 148 35.93 -23.04 -3.22
N ASP A 149 35.32 -23.95 -3.96
CA ASP A 149 35.03 -23.72 -5.38
C ASP A 149 33.77 -22.92 -5.64
N THR A 150 32.79 -23.02 -4.74
CA THR A 150 31.44 -22.53 -4.98
C THR A 150 30.84 -21.81 -3.78
N PHE A 151 30.07 -20.77 -4.07
CA PHE A 151 29.20 -20.07 -3.14
C PHE A 151 27.75 -20.50 -3.36
N GLN A 152 27.01 -20.76 -2.27
CA GLN A 152 25.68 -21.33 -2.32
C GLN A 152 24.62 -20.50 -1.58
N PRO A 153 24.25 -19.32 -2.08
CA PRO A 153 23.31 -18.44 -1.40
C PRO A 153 21.86 -18.94 -1.53
N VAL A 154 21.08 -18.66 -0.49
CA VAL A 154 19.62 -18.86 -0.43
C VAL A 154 19.01 -17.56 0.07
N GLN A 155 17.94 -17.11 -0.60
CA GLN A 155 17.12 -15.99 -0.19
C GLN A 155 15.65 -16.43 -0.17
N GLN A 156 14.90 -15.94 0.80
CA GLN A 156 13.48 -16.19 0.92
C GLN A 156 12.76 -14.84 0.89
N ALA A 157 11.71 -14.75 0.09
CA ALA A 157 10.83 -13.58 0.05
C ALA A 157 9.38 -14.01 0.19
N ILE A 158 8.60 -13.24 0.96
CA ILE A 158 7.17 -13.47 1.13
C ILE A 158 6.41 -12.23 0.72
N SER A 159 5.55 -12.39 -0.29
CA SER A 159 4.60 -11.37 -0.72
C SER A 159 3.20 -11.74 -0.30
N THR A 160 2.57 -10.87 0.51
CA THR A 160 1.19 -11.03 0.97
C THR A 160 0.31 -10.04 0.23
N ILE A 161 -0.81 -10.50 -0.33
CA ILE A 161 -1.88 -9.63 -0.81
C ILE A 161 -2.81 -9.35 0.36
N LEU A 162 -3.11 -8.08 0.57
CA LEU A 162 -4.17 -7.64 1.45
C LEU A 162 -5.32 -7.17 0.55
N ASP A 163 -6.41 -7.93 0.58
CA ASP A 163 -7.71 -7.46 0.09
C ASP A 163 -8.08 -6.15 0.80
N ARG A 164 -8.94 -5.32 0.20
CA ARG A 164 -9.26 -4.01 0.77
C ARG A 164 -10.74 -3.71 0.73
N ASP A 165 -11.28 -3.41 1.90
CA ASP A 165 -12.66 -2.97 2.04
C ASP A 165 -12.63 -1.48 2.40
N ILE A 166 -13.11 -0.67 1.48
CA ILE A 166 -13.14 0.78 1.59
C ILE A 166 -14.57 1.21 1.85
N CYS A 167 -14.81 2.03 2.87
CA CYS A 167 -16.08 2.70 3.05
C CYS A 167 -15.93 4.20 2.84
N LEU A 168 -16.62 4.72 1.82
CA LEU A 168 -16.76 6.15 1.61
C LEU A 168 -17.84 6.67 2.55
N VAL A 169 -17.47 7.57 3.46
CA VAL A 169 -18.42 8.21 4.40
C VAL A 169 -18.59 9.66 3.97
N ILE A 170 -19.73 9.97 3.38
CA ILE A 170 -19.98 11.25 2.72
C ILE A 170 -20.93 12.16 3.50
N ASP A 171 -20.62 13.45 3.46
CA ASP A 171 -21.46 14.51 4.01
C ASP A 171 -22.57 14.87 3.01
N ARG A 172 -23.83 14.73 3.43
CA ARG A 172 -25.01 15.19 2.67
C ARG A 172 -25.80 16.26 3.43
N SER A 173 -25.14 17.01 4.30
CA SER A 173 -25.73 18.13 5.02
C SER A 173 -26.02 19.33 4.11
N GLY A 174 -26.72 20.33 4.64
CA GLY A 174 -27.11 21.51 3.86
C GLY A 174 -25.95 22.37 3.35
N SER A 175 -24.80 22.39 4.03
CA SER A 175 -23.61 23.17 3.62
C SER A 175 -23.04 22.66 2.30
N MET A 176 -23.11 21.35 2.08
CA MET A 176 -22.67 20.72 0.84
C MET A 176 -23.48 21.18 -0.39
N GLY A 177 -24.68 21.72 -0.20
CA GLY A 177 -25.51 22.28 -1.26
C GLY A 177 -25.14 23.72 -1.64
N LEU A 178 -24.13 24.31 -1.00
CA LEU A 178 -23.66 25.65 -1.32
C LEU A 178 -22.81 25.65 -2.59
N ASP A 179 -22.82 26.79 -3.28
CA ASP A 179 -21.91 27.06 -4.39
C ASP A 179 -20.45 27.04 -3.89
N LEU A 180 -19.52 26.57 -4.73
CA LEU A 180 -18.08 26.57 -4.47
C LEU A 180 -17.51 27.95 -4.15
N SER A 181 -18.15 29.03 -4.63
CA SER A 181 -17.76 30.42 -4.35
C SER A 181 -18.31 30.97 -3.03
N ASP A 182 -19.19 30.24 -2.35
CA ASP A 182 -19.81 30.68 -1.09
C ASP A 182 -18.89 30.39 0.12
N GLN A 183 -18.74 31.39 1.00
CA GLN A 183 -17.86 31.32 2.17
C GLN A 183 -18.47 30.58 3.38
N GLY A 184 -19.68 30.01 3.25
CA GLY A 184 -20.16 28.96 4.16
C GLY A 184 -21.05 29.40 5.31
N ASP A 185 -21.68 30.58 5.25
CA ASP A 185 -22.59 31.08 6.30
C ASP A 185 -24.08 30.82 6.01
N ARG A 186 -24.41 30.16 4.89
CA ARG A 186 -25.78 29.94 4.40
C ARG A 186 -26.17 28.47 4.39
N ASN A 187 -27.47 28.22 4.37
CA ASN A 187 -28.00 26.90 4.03
C ASN A 187 -28.04 26.75 2.50
N GLY A 188 -27.36 25.73 1.99
CA GLY A 188 -27.31 25.44 0.56
C GLY A 188 -28.62 24.92 -0.04
N GLN A 189 -28.56 24.62 -1.34
CA GLN A 189 -29.69 24.05 -2.06
C GLN A 189 -30.03 22.68 -1.49
N ASN A 190 -31.22 22.56 -0.91
CA ASN A 190 -31.66 21.30 -0.31
C ASN A 190 -32.50 20.44 -1.26
N CYS A 191 -33.38 21.04 -2.08
CA CYS A 191 -34.17 20.30 -3.06
C CYS A 191 -33.46 20.29 -4.41
N GLY A 192 -33.23 19.10 -4.97
CA GLY A 192 -32.57 18.94 -6.25
C GLY A 192 -33.46 19.32 -7.46
N PRO A 193 -32.93 19.21 -8.69
CA PRO A 193 -31.55 18.82 -8.99
C PRO A 193 -30.52 19.86 -8.49
N LEU A 194 -29.41 19.39 -7.93
CA LEU A 194 -28.32 20.26 -7.46
C LEU A 194 -27.56 20.83 -8.66
N ASP A 195 -27.15 22.10 -8.56
CA ASP A 195 -26.33 22.74 -9.59
C ASP A 195 -24.91 22.14 -9.61
N ASN A 196 -24.31 22.09 -10.80
CA ASN A 196 -22.97 21.55 -11.02
C ASN A 196 -21.85 22.35 -10.32
N ASN A 197 -22.14 23.56 -9.84
CA ASN A 197 -21.20 24.41 -9.13
C ASN A 197 -21.31 24.29 -7.60
N THR A 198 -22.01 23.27 -7.10
CA THR A 198 -22.14 23.02 -5.66
C THR A 198 -20.99 22.20 -5.10
N ARG A 199 -20.76 22.29 -3.79
CA ARG A 199 -19.75 21.48 -3.10
C ARG A 199 -20.03 19.97 -3.21
N PHE A 200 -21.30 19.58 -3.16
CA PHE A 200 -21.72 18.20 -3.38
C PHE A 200 -21.51 17.74 -4.83
N ALA A 201 -21.70 18.60 -5.83
CA ALA A 201 -21.36 18.28 -7.21
C ALA A 201 -19.85 18.04 -7.38
N ALA A 202 -19.01 18.83 -6.72
CA ALA A 202 -17.57 18.60 -6.68
C ALA A 202 -17.20 17.27 -6.01
N LEU A 203 -17.87 16.92 -4.90
CA LEU A 203 -17.71 15.61 -4.27
C LEU A 203 -18.13 14.47 -5.20
N ASN A 204 -19.28 14.57 -5.87
CA ASN A 204 -19.75 13.55 -6.81
C ASN A 204 -18.71 13.28 -7.90
N LYS A 205 -18.16 14.36 -8.49
CA LYS A 205 -17.07 14.25 -9.47
C LYS A 205 -15.82 13.60 -8.87
N ALA A 206 -15.40 14.01 -7.68
CA ALA A 206 -14.20 13.48 -7.05
C ALA A 206 -14.32 11.99 -6.68
N ILE A 207 -15.51 11.54 -6.27
CA ILE A 207 -15.80 10.12 -6.05
C ILE A 207 -15.81 9.35 -7.37
N ALA A 208 -16.37 9.91 -8.45
CA ALA A 208 -16.28 9.27 -9.76
C ALA A 208 -14.82 9.11 -10.21
N ASP A 209 -13.99 10.15 -10.06
CA ASP A 209 -12.55 10.09 -10.35
C ASP A 209 -11.80 9.09 -9.45
N PHE A 210 -12.21 8.95 -8.18
CA PHE A 210 -11.69 7.95 -7.25
C PHE A 210 -11.98 6.52 -7.73
N LEU A 211 -13.25 6.23 -8.04
CA LEU A 211 -13.69 4.91 -8.48
C LEU A 211 -13.06 4.54 -9.83
N ASP A 212 -12.91 5.51 -10.75
CA ASP A 212 -12.19 5.32 -12.02
C ASP A 212 -10.70 5.01 -11.82
N GLU A 213 -10.08 5.55 -10.76
CA GLU A 213 -8.70 5.22 -10.42
C GLU A 213 -8.62 3.83 -9.79
N LEU A 214 -9.58 3.45 -8.94
CA LEU A 214 -9.68 2.09 -8.41
C LEU A 214 -9.86 1.05 -9.52
N ASP A 215 -10.68 1.33 -10.53
CA ASP A 215 -10.85 0.50 -11.73
C ASP A 215 -9.53 0.28 -12.52
N ARG A 216 -8.53 1.16 -12.31
CA ARG A 216 -7.22 1.11 -12.98
C ARG A 216 -6.11 0.54 -12.10
N THR A 217 -6.29 0.55 -10.78
CA THR A 217 -5.32 0.01 -9.83
C THR A 217 -5.55 -1.48 -9.58
N PHE A 218 -4.52 -2.17 -9.10
CA PHE A 218 -4.57 -3.57 -8.66
C PHE A 218 -4.25 -3.52 -7.16
N PRO A 219 -5.05 -4.03 -6.18
CA PRO A 219 -5.85 -5.28 -6.13
C PRO A 219 -7.41 -5.16 -6.22
N GLU A 220 -8.17 -6.24 -5.94
CA GLU A 220 -9.65 -6.23 -5.82
C GLU A 220 -10.14 -5.45 -4.58
N GLU A 221 -10.47 -4.17 -4.77
CA GLU A 221 -11.15 -3.38 -3.75
C GLU A 221 -12.67 -3.61 -3.77
N GLN A 222 -13.27 -3.65 -2.58
CA GLN A 222 -14.72 -3.50 -2.41
C GLN A 222 -14.98 -2.13 -1.83
N VAL A 223 -15.96 -1.43 -2.38
CA VAL A 223 -16.34 -0.09 -1.92
C VAL A 223 -17.76 -0.15 -1.37
N ALA A 224 -17.93 0.34 -0.14
CA ALA A 224 -19.22 0.64 0.46
C ALA A 224 -19.42 2.17 0.48
N LEU A 225 -20.69 2.59 0.51
CA LEU A 225 -21.05 4.00 0.62
C LEU A 225 -21.95 4.18 1.84
N ALA A 226 -21.48 4.97 2.80
CA ALA A 226 -22.28 5.48 3.91
C ALA A 226 -22.46 6.99 3.77
N SER A 227 -23.62 7.50 4.15
CA SER A 227 -23.93 8.93 4.09
C SER A 227 -24.51 9.43 5.39
N TYR A 228 -24.26 10.69 5.73
CA TYR A 228 -24.78 11.29 6.96
C TYR A 228 -25.26 12.73 6.80
N SER A 229 -26.21 13.11 7.64
CA SER A 229 -26.59 14.51 7.88
C SER A 229 -27.30 14.65 9.24
N SER A 230 -28.62 14.62 9.26
CA SER A 230 -29.51 14.55 10.40
C SER A 230 -30.82 13.89 9.99
N GLU A 231 -31.66 13.55 10.96
CA GLU A 231 -33.06 13.27 10.65
C GLU A 231 -33.69 14.50 9.99
N TYR A 232 -33.93 14.43 8.67
CA TYR A 232 -34.30 15.59 7.87
C TYR A 232 -35.44 15.24 6.92
N ARG A 233 -36.57 15.93 7.10
CA ARG A 233 -37.77 15.75 6.29
C ARG A 233 -38.19 17.04 5.66
N LYS A 234 -38.13 17.11 4.33
CA LYS A 234 -38.52 18.31 3.57
C LYS A 234 -39.35 17.93 2.35
N ARG A 235 -40.50 18.59 2.22
CA ARG A 235 -41.34 18.45 1.03
C ARG A 235 -40.76 19.31 -0.10
N CYS A 236 -40.25 18.66 -1.14
CA CYS A 236 -39.89 19.32 -2.40
C CYS A 236 -41.10 19.28 -3.35
N ARG A 237 -41.00 19.94 -4.51
CA ARG A 237 -42.12 20.06 -5.46
C ARG A 237 -42.66 18.70 -5.93
N ARG A 238 -41.77 17.76 -6.27
CA ARG A 238 -42.14 16.46 -6.87
C ARG A 238 -41.85 15.24 -5.98
N TRP A 239 -41.08 15.41 -4.93
CA TRP A 239 -40.67 14.34 -4.01
C TRP A 239 -40.51 14.88 -2.59
N ARG A 240 -40.29 13.99 -1.63
CA ARG A 240 -39.94 14.32 -0.25
C ARG A 240 -38.51 13.86 0.01
N LEU A 241 -37.71 14.73 0.60
CA LEU A 241 -36.47 14.33 1.24
C LEU A 241 -36.84 13.72 2.58
N ASP A 242 -36.45 12.47 2.78
CA ASP A 242 -36.72 11.70 3.98
C ASP A 242 -35.41 10.99 4.31
N PHE A 243 -34.66 11.63 5.21
CA PHE A 243 -33.32 11.20 5.55
C PHE A 243 -33.27 10.79 7.01
N GLU A 244 -32.61 9.67 7.25
CA GLU A 244 -32.13 9.30 8.58
C GLU A 244 -30.83 10.07 8.89
N THR A 245 -30.38 10.02 10.14
CA THR A 245 -29.16 10.72 10.57
C THR A 245 -27.93 10.22 9.82
N ALA A 246 -27.81 8.90 9.66
CA ALA A 246 -26.79 8.27 8.82
C ALA A 246 -27.29 6.89 8.36
N ASP A 247 -26.96 6.51 7.14
CA ASP A 247 -27.41 5.28 6.49
C ASP A 247 -26.35 4.73 5.53
N ILE A 248 -26.25 3.40 5.45
CA ILE A 248 -25.48 2.70 4.41
C ILE A 248 -26.31 2.72 3.13
N ARG A 249 -25.78 3.36 2.10
CA ARG A 249 -26.39 3.55 0.79
C ARG A 249 -26.10 2.41 -0.16
N GLU A 250 -24.89 1.88 -0.04
CA GLU A 250 -24.42 0.74 -0.81
C GLU A 250 -23.54 -0.11 0.12
N GLN A 251 -23.80 -1.41 0.13
CA GLN A 251 -22.97 -2.37 0.85
C GLN A 251 -21.64 -2.56 0.11
N LEU A 252 -20.69 -3.28 0.71
CA LEU A 252 -19.42 -3.59 0.04
C LEU A 252 -19.69 -4.27 -1.30
N THR A 253 -19.25 -3.63 -2.39
CA THR A 253 -19.47 -4.10 -3.75
C THR A 253 -18.24 -3.86 -4.63
N HIS A 254 -18.09 -4.70 -5.65
CA HIS A 254 -17.16 -4.47 -6.76
C HIS A 254 -17.83 -3.70 -7.91
N ASP A 255 -19.16 -3.54 -7.87
CA ASP A 255 -19.90 -2.77 -8.85
C ASP A 255 -19.88 -1.29 -8.47
N TYR A 256 -18.84 -0.59 -8.92
CA TYR A 256 -18.71 0.84 -8.70
C TYR A 256 -19.79 1.67 -9.42
N SER A 257 -20.53 1.08 -10.37
CA SER A 257 -21.69 1.77 -10.96
C SER A 257 -22.82 1.93 -9.95
N ALA A 258 -23.04 0.97 -9.04
CA ALA A 258 -24.02 1.08 -7.97
C ALA A 258 -23.70 2.24 -7.00
N VAL A 259 -22.42 2.43 -6.67
CA VAL A 259 -21.97 3.57 -5.84
C VAL A 259 -22.21 4.91 -6.56
N ARG A 260 -21.90 4.98 -7.86
CA ARG A 260 -22.16 6.18 -8.70
C ARG A 260 -23.66 6.49 -8.77
N ASP A 261 -24.50 5.48 -8.94
CA ASP A 261 -25.96 5.65 -8.98
C ASP A 261 -26.51 6.25 -7.67
N GLN A 262 -25.98 5.83 -6.51
CA GLN A 262 -26.37 6.42 -5.22
C GLN A 262 -25.98 7.91 -5.11
N MET A 263 -24.80 8.29 -5.61
CA MET A 263 -24.38 9.69 -5.65
C MET A 263 -25.28 10.52 -6.58
N ASP A 264 -25.65 9.97 -7.73
CA ASP A 264 -26.54 10.62 -8.68
C ASP A 264 -27.96 10.79 -8.12
N VAL A 265 -28.43 9.87 -7.29
CA VAL A 265 -29.69 10.03 -6.55
C VAL A 265 -29.67 11.27 -5.66
N PHE A 266 -28.55 11.54 -4.96
CA PHE A 266 -28.40 12.77 -4.16
C PHE A 266 -28.34 14.01 -5.04
N MET A 267 -27.63 13.98 -6.17
CA MET A 267 -27.60 15.07 -7.13
C MET A 267 -28.99 15.41 -7.68
N GLN A 268 -29.80 14.40 -7.98
CA GLN A 268 -31.14 14.60 -8.57
C GLN A 268 -32.19 15.01 -7.55
N ARG A 269 -32.21 14.38 -6.37
CA ARG A 269 -33.25 14.60 -5.35
C ARG A 269 -32.91 15.75 -4.42
N GLY A 270 -31.62 15.98 -4.18
CA GLY A 270 -31.10 16.96 -3.24
C GLY A 270 -30.62 16.33 -1.94
N ILE A 271 -30.12 17.20 -1.07
CA ILE A 271 -29.41 16.90 0.17
C ILE A 271 -29.90 17.86 1.27
N GLY A 272 -29.42 17.74 2.50
CA GLY A 272 -29.80 18.66 3.56
C GLY A 272 -29.83 18.03 4.93
N GLY A 273 -29.99 18.89 5.93
CA GLY A 273 -29.90 18.52 7.34
C GLY A 273 -28.64 19.10 7.98
N SER A 274 -28.45 18.76 9.25
CA SER A 274 -27.27 19.11 10.04
C SER A 274 -26.09 18.17 9.73
N THR A 275 -24.98 18.28 10.45
CA THR A 275 -23.70 17.62 10.14
C THR A 275 -23.33 16.61 11.23
N ALA A 276 -23.88 15.39 11.16
CA ALA A 276 -23.63 14.31 12.13
C ALA A 276 -22.45 13.39 11.76
N ILE A 277 -21.25 13.98 11.68
CA ILE A 277 -20.01 13.27 11.28
C ILE A 277 -19.80 11.94 12.05
N GLY A 278 -19.96 11.94 13.38
CA GLY A 278 -19.73 10.73 14.17
C GLY A 278 -20.70 9.59 13.87
N GLU A 279 -21.96 9.90 13.55
CA GLU A 279 -22.94 8.87 13.15
C GLU A 279 -22.63 8.31 11.76
N GLY A 280 -22.17 9.16 10.83
CA GLY A 280 -21.65 8.71 9.55
C GLY A 280 -20.45 7.77 9.70
N LEU A 281 -19.50 8.13 10.57
CA LEU A 281 -18.33 7.30 10.83
C LEU A 281 -18.71 5.94 11.43
N ARG A 282 -19.74 5.88 12.29
CA ARG A 282 -20.29 4.60 12.78
C ARG A 282 -20.87 3.74 11.68
N GLN A 283 -21.63 4.31 10.74
CA GLN A 283 -22.12 3.55 9.60
C GLN A 283 -20.96 3.04 8.72
N GLY A 284 -19.87 3.81 8.63
CA GLY A 284 -18.64 3.36 8.02
C GLY A 284 -18.03 2.13 8.71
N ILE A 285 -17.95 2.15 10.05
CA ILE A 285 -17.49 0.99 10.83
C ILE A 285 -18.40 -0.22 10.61
N VAL A 286 -19.72 -0.03 10.64
CA VAL A 286 -20.71 -1.10 10.41
C VAL A 286 -20.52 -1.72 9.03
N ALA A 287 -20.44 -0.90 7.97
CA ALA A 287 -20.23 -1.39 6.61
C ALA A 287 -18.97 -2.26 6.47
N LEU A 288 -17.91 -1.98 7.24
CA LEU A 288 -16.65 -2.73 7.23
C LEU A 288 -16.59 -3.87 8.26
N THR A 289 -17.62 -4.08 9.06
CA THR A 289 -17.66 -5.14 10.08
C THR A 289 -18.87 -6.05 9.97
N ASP A 290 -19.80 -5.75 9.07
CA ASP A 290 -20.92 -6.62 8.74
C ASP A 290 -20.43 -7.93 8.10
N SER A 291 -21.32 -8.91 8.01
CA SER A 291 -21.14 -10.21 7.38
C SER A 291 -20.65 -10.17 5.93
N ASN A 292 -20.83 -9.04 5.22
CA ASN A 292 -20.31 -8.83 3.87
C ASN A 292 -18.82 -8.45 3.86
N ALA A 293 -18.26 -8.00 4.98
CA ALA A 293 -16.86 -7.58 5.06
C ALA A 293 -15.92 -8.79 5.04
N ARG A 294 -14.83 -8.66 4.30
CA ARG A 294 -13.84 -9.72 4.16
C ARG A 294 -12.98 -9.80 5.44
N PRO A 295 -12.85 -10.98 6.07
CA PRO A 295 -12.17 -11.12 7.36
C PRO A 295 -10.70 -10.68 7.39
N PHE A 296 -10.00 -10.77 6.26
CA PHE A 296 -8.57 -10.47 6.14
C PHE A 296 -8.29 -9.22 5.28
N ALA A 297 -9.32 -8.49 4.88
CA ALA A 297 -9.14 -7.26 4.15
C ALA A 297 -8.68 -6.14 5.09
N VAL A 298 -7.78 -5.29 4.60
CA VAL A 298 -7.48 -4.02 5.25
C VAL A 298 -8.72 -3.14 5.15
N LYS A 299 -9.15 -2.62 6.30
CA LYS A 299 -10.37 -1.85 6.43
C LYS A 299 -10.04 -0.38 6.47
N THR A 300 -10.58 0.37 5.51
CA THR A 300 -10.28 1.79 5.38
C THR A 300 -11.55 2.59 5.22
N ILE A 301 -11.69 3.65 6.01
CA ILE A 301 -12.74 4.63 5.85
C ILE A 301 -12.15 5.88 5.23
N VAL A 302 -12.79 6.41 4.19
CA VAL A 302 -12.52 7.75 3.67
C VAL A 302 -13.69 8.64 4.07
N LEU A 303 -13.48 9.45 5.10
CA LEU A 303 -14.46 10.36 5.65
C LEU A 303 -14.29 11.75 5.03
N MET A 304 -15.36 12.29 4.46
CA MET A 304 -15.36 13.63 3.87
C MET A 304 -16.40 14.55 4.55
N THR A 305 -16.04 15.82 4.72
CA THR A 305 -16.93 16.87 5.24
C THR A 305 -16.53 18.26 4.73
N ASP A 306 -17.49 19.16 4.55
CA ASP A 306 -17.24 20.59 4.25
C ASP A 306 -17.56 21.53 5.44
N GLY A 307 -17.89 20.97 6.60
CA GLY A 307 -18.54 21.71 7.67
C GLY A 307 -18.06 21.36 9.08
N LEU A 308 -18.80 21.89 10.04
CA LEU A 308 -18.56 21.70 11.47
C LEU A 308 -19.53 20.66 12.01
N HIS A 309 -19.00 19.63 12.67
CA HIS A 309 -19.83 18.69 13.41
C HIS A 309 -20.69 19.41 14.45
N ASN A 310 -22.00 19.15 14.42
CA ASN A 310 -22.99 19.88 15.22
C ASN A 310 -24.16 18.99 15.72
N LEU A 311 -24.13 17.68 15.48
CA LEU A 311 -25.17 16.74 15.87
C LEU A 311 -24.60 15.33 16.12
N GLY A 312 -25.09 14.65 17.16
CA GLY A 312 -24.77 13.25 17.43
C GLY A 312 -23.49 13.06 18.24
N VAL A 313 -22.89 11.87 18.15
CA VAL A 313 -21.65 11.56 18.86
C VAL A 313 -20.45 12.31 18.31
N GLU A 314 -19.52 12.71 19.19
CA GLU A 314 -18.26 13.32 18.77
C GLU A 314 -17.42 12.39 17.87
N PRO A 315 -16.92 12.85 16.71
CA PRO A 315 -16.17 12.02 15.76
C PRO A 315 -14.92 11.39 16.36
N THR A 316 -14.24 12.08 17.27
CA THR A 316 -13.02 11.57 17.93
C THR A 316 -13.31 10.39 18.86
N THR A 317 -14.52 10.27 19.39
CA THR A 317 -14.94 9.10 20.18
C THR A 317 -15.09 7.89 19.27
N VAL A 318 -15.78 8.05 18.14
CA VAL A 318 -15.99 6.98 17.16
C VAL A 318 -14.69 6.59 16.46
N ALA A 319 -13.76 7.53 16.26
CA ALA A 319 -12.42 7.23 15.76
C ALA A 319 -11.67 6.24 16.66
N ARG A 320 -11.87 6.29 17.99
CA ARG A 320 -11.29 5.29 18.91
C ARG A 320 -11.97 3.93 18.77
N GLU A 321 -13.28 3.90 18.50
CA GLU A 321 -14.01 2.67 18.18
C GLU A 321 -13.45 2.03 16.90
N ALA A 322 -13.23 2.82 15.84
CA ALA A 322 -12.59 2.38 14.61
C ALA A 322 -11.17 1.85 14.83
N ALA A 323 -10.34 2.57 15.59
CA ALA A 323 -8.97 2.15 15.90
C ALA A 323 -8.93 0.83 16.68
N ALA A 324 -9.88 0.60 17.59
CA ALA A 324 -9.99 -0.66 18.33
C ALA A 324 -10.34 -1.87 17.44
N LEU A 325 -10.88 -1.62 16.23
CA LEU A 325 -11.26 -2.63 15.24
C LEU A 325 -10.26 -2.73 14.08
N ASP A 326 -9.09 -2.09 14.21
CA ASP A 326 -8.05 -2.03 13.18
C ASP A 326 -8.53 -1.40 11.86
N ILE A 327 -9.43 -0.40 11.97
CA ILE A 327 -9.96 0.37 10.85
C ILE A 327 -9.22 1.71 10.78
N THR A 328 -8.54 1.95 9.67
CA THR A 328 -7.87 3.24 9.39
C THR A 328 -8.87 4.25 8.82
N VAL A 329 -8.89 5.47 9.34
CA VAL A 329 -9.77 6.54 8.85
C VAL A 329 -8.93 7.66 8.23
N HIS A 330 -9.02 7.81 6.91
CA HIS A 330 -8.54 9.00 6.21
C HIS A 330 -9.64 10.05 6.22
N THR A 331 -9.27 11.30 6.47
CA THR A 331 -10.23 12.41 6.52
C THR A 331 -9.94 13.43 5.42
N ILE A 332 -10.99 13.96 4.80
CA ILE A 332 -10.91 15.00 3.77
C ILE A 332 -11.79 16.16 4.20
N SER A 333 -11.18 17.31 4.49
CA SER A 333 -11.89 18.56 4.76
C SER A 333 -11.97 19.41 3.49
N PHE A 334 -13.18 19.84 3.14
CA PHE A 334 -13.42 20.60 1.91
C PHE A 334 -13.86 22.05 2.18
N GLY A 335 -13.14 22.99 1.58
CA GLY A 335 -13.38 24.42 1.74
C GLY A 335 -12.96 24.98 3.11
N THR A 336 -12.95 26.31 3.22
CA THR A 336 -12.37 27.04 4.36
C THR A 336 -13.19 26.93 5.66
N GLY A 337 -14.45 26.51 5.58
CA GLY A 337 -15.37 26.40 6.71
C GLY A 337 -15.32 25.06 7.46
N ALA A 338 -14.56 24.08 6.95
CA ALA A 338 -14.49 22.75 7.53
C ALA A 338 -13.61 22.69 8.80
N ASP A 339 -13.97 21.83 9.75
CA ASP A 339 -13.21 21.64 11.00
C ASP A 339 -11.93 20.81 10.78
N GLN A 340 -10.90 21.42 10.21
CA GLN A 340 -9.64 20.74 9.90
C GLN A 340 -8.95 20.18 11.14
N THR A 341 -9.02 20.89 12.28
CA THR A 341 -8.39 20.45 13.53
C THR A 341 -9.02 19.16 14.03
N ARG A 342 -10.36 19.10 14.05
CA ARG A 342 -11.07 17.89 14.45
C ARG A 342 -10.84 16.74 13.46
N MET A 343 -10.82 17.01 12.16
CA MET A 343 -10.57 15.97 11.14
C MET A 343 -9.15 15.41 11.19
N GLN A 344 -8.15 16.24 11.48
CA GLN A 344 -6.78 15.80 11.74
C GLN A 344 -6.71 14.89 12.98
N GLN A 345 -7.42 15.23 14.06
CA GLN A 345 -7.47 14.38 15.26
C GLN A 345 -8.10 13.02 14.96
N VAL A 346 -9.19 12.96 14.19
CA VAL A 346 -9.83 11.70 13.79
C VAL A 346 -8.86 10.81 12.99
N ALA A 347 -8.16 11.38 12.01
CA ALA A 347 -7.16 10.65 11.23
C ALA A 347 -6.02 10.13 12.12
N ASN A 348 -5.46 11.00 12.98
CA ASN A 348 -4.35 10.63 13.86
C ASN A 348 -4.68 9.51 14.85
N ILE A 349 -5.91 9.47 15.37
CA ILE A 349 -6.36 8.42 16.31
C ILE A 349 -6.29 7.03 15.68
N THR A 350 -6.52 6.93 14.36
CA THR A 350 -6.62 5.66 13.63
C THR A 350 -5.37 5.34 12.80
N GLY A 351 -4.35 6.20 12.84
CA GLY A 351 -3.16 6.10 12.00
C GLY A 351 -3.38 6.50 10.53
N GLY A 352 -4.53 7.11 10.21
CA GLY A 352 -4.84 7.62 8.88
C GLY A 352 -4.20 8.98 8.58
N GLN A 353 -4.48 9.50 7.40
CA GLN A 353 -4.01 10.82 6.95
C GLN A 353 -5.19 11.78 6.79
N HIS A 354 -4.95 13.04 7.14
CA HIS A 354 -5.89 14.13 6.88
C HIS A 354 -5.43 14.89 5.65
N TYR A 355 -6.40 15.19 4.78
CA TYR A 355 -6.23 15.97 3.57
C TYR A 355 -7.16 17.17 3.61
N HIS A 356 -6.71 18.28 3.04
CA HIS A 356 -7.53 19.46 2.86
C HIS A 356 -7.58 19.84 1.38
N ALA A 357 -8.78 20.12 0.88
CA ALA A 357 -9.01 20.61 -0.45
C ALA A 357 -9.74 21.96 -0.39
N ASP A 358 -9.15 22.99 -1.02
CA ASP A 358 -9.76 24.32 -1.15
C ASP A 358 -10.68 24.40 -2.37
N THR A 359 -10.35 23.67 -3.44
CA THR A 359 -11.09 23.68 -4.71
C THR A 359 -11.56 22.28 -5.12
N ALA A 360 -12.55 22.22 -6.01
CA ALA A 360 -13.02 20.95 -6.60
C ALA A 360 -11.89 20.16 -7.30
N THR A 361 -10.92 20.87 -7.87
CA THR A 361 -9.74 20.26 -8.49
C THR A 361 -8.83 19.61 -7.45
N ASP A 362 -8.59 20.29 -6.33
CA ASP A 362 -7.79 19.76 -5.23
C ASP A 362 -8.49 18.54 -4.61
N LEU A 363 -9.81 18.60 -4.47
CA LEU A 363 -10.61 17.47 -3.96
C LEU A 363 -10.43 16.23 -4.85
N SER A 364 -10.53 16.40 -6.16
CA SER A 364 -10.33 15.31 -7.12
C SER A 364 -8.88 14.81 -7.16
N ALA A 365 -7.89 15.66 -6.84
CA ALA A 365 -6.50 15.27 -6.70
C ALA A 365 -6.26 14.43 -5.44
N VAL A 366 -6.81 14.86 -4.29
CA VAL A 366 -6.74 14.15 -3.01
C VAL A 366 -7.34 12.76 -3.13
N PHE A 367 -8.53 12.63 -3.72
CA PHE A 367 -9.17 11.33 -3.90
C PHE A 367 -8.32 10.39 -4.77
N ARG A 368 -7.74 10.87 -5.87
CA ARG A 368 -6.80 10.07 -6.69
C ARG A 368 -5.53 9.70 -5.93
N GLU A 369 -5.01 10.58 -5.10
CA GLU A 369 -3.86 10.28 -4.25
C GLU A 369 -4.18 9.16 -3.25
N ILE A 370 -5.34 9.23 -2.60
CA ILE A 370 -5.81 8.16 -1.70
C ILE A 370 -5.92 6.84 -2.47
N ALA A 371 -6.55 6.81 -3.64
CA ALA A 371 -6.65 5.60 -4.46
C ALA A 371 -5.26 4.98 -4.78
N ARG A 372 -4.23 5.81 -5.00
CA ARG A 372 -2.87 5.38 -5.37
C ARG A 372 -1.97 5.01 -4.20
N THR A 373 -2.14 5.64 -3.05
CA THR A 373 -1.25 5.50 -1.89
C THR A 373 -1.61 4.32 -1.00
N LEU A 374 -2.73 3.63 -1.28
CA LEU A 374 -3.11 2.43 -0.56
C LEU A 374 -2.05 1.31 -0.76
N PRO A 375 -1.48 0.72 0.31
CA PRO A 375 -0.18 0.03 0.26
C PRO A 375 -0.21 -1.43 -0.24
N VAL A 376 0.78 -1.81 -1.06
CA VAL A 376 1.18 -3.21 -1.30
C VAL A 376 2.32 -3.56 -0.33
N LEU A 377 2.17 -4.62 0.46
CA LEU A 377 3.10 -4.97 1.54
C LEU A 377 4.00 -6.17 1.17
N LEU A 378 5.32 -5.93 1.10
CA LEU A 378 6.31 -6.99 1.28
C LEU A 378 6.40 -7.29 2.77
N THR A 379 6.23 -8.55 3.14
CA THR A 379 6.15 -8.93 4.55
C THR A 379 7.45 -9.52 5.08
N GLU A 380 8.27 -10.14 4.23
CA GLU A 380 9.60 -10.67 4.56
C GLU A 380 10.54 -10.68 3.36
#